data_AF-K2FPP5-F1
#
_entry.id   AF-K2FPP5-F1
#
_cell.length_a   1.000
_cell.length_b   1.000
_cell.length_c   1.000
_cell.angle_alpha   90.00
_cell.angle_beta   90.00
_cell.angle_gamma   90.00
#
_symmetry.space_group_name_H-M   'P 1'
#
loop_
_entity.id
_entity.type
_entity.pdbx_description
1 polymer ?
#
loop_
_entity_poly.entity_id
_entity_poly.type
_entity_poly.pdbx_seq_one_letter_code
_entity_poly.pdbx_strand_id
1 'polypeptide(L)'
;MLMTELLLSHIPSTLLHILTGLLVADLLFKGPDFHNRKARFVLLGGVGVIVLMPDLPKLFGVLIGHSLVTVPIIAAFFAIFTRALLTMSFFSIWWRLTLVLVVSALGIDYLGNGVHLLYPITGATYGLSLIRYEFFYILPVSLLLFVQLRKGTSAHHRNN
;
A
#
# COMPACT_ATOMS: atom_id res chain seq x y z
N MET A 1 3.60 29.45 4.15
CA MET A 1 4.19 28.12 4.38
C MET A 1 5.07 27.83 3.16
N LEU A 2 6.37 27.61 3.36
CA LEU A 2 7.30 27.34 2.27
C LEU A 2 7.02 25.95 1.68
N MET A 3 7.16 25.77 0.36
CA MET A 3 6.98 24.47 -0.34
C MET A 3 7.76 23.32 0.34
N THR A 4 8.91 23.64 0.93
CA THR A 4 9.77 22.70 1.66
C THR A 4 9.14 22.20 2.97
N GLU A 5 8.42 23.06 3.71
CA GLU A 5 7.72 22.66 4.95
C GLU A 5 6.55 21.73 4.64
N LEU A 6 5.82 22.01 3.56
CA LEU A 6 4.73 21.15 3.07
C LEU A 6 5.26 19.74 2.74
N LEU A 7 6.35 19.67 1.97
CA LEU A 7 6.97 18.38 1.61
C LEU A 7 7.46 17.62 2.85
N LEU A 8 8.14 18.29 3.78
CA LEU A 8 8.62 17.68 5.02
C LEU A 8 7.47 17.14 5.88
N SER A 9 6.33 17.83 5.90
CA SER A 9 5.15 17.40 6.66
C SER A 9 4.48 16.13 6.10
N HIS A 10 4.68 15.81 4.82
CA HIS A 10 4.11 14.63 4.18
C HIS A 10 5.01 13.39 4.25
N ILE A 11 6.32 13.55 4.50
CA ILE A 11 7.26 12.43 4.59
C ILE A 11 6.80 11.33 5.55
N PRO A 12 6.39 11.63 6.81
CA PRO A 12 5.99 10.59 7.75
C PRO A 12 4.74 9.84 7.29
N SER A 13 3.76 10.55 6.73
CA SER A 13 2.55 9.98 6.16
C SER A 13 2.87 9.05 5.00
N THR A 14 3.62 9.53 4.00
CA THR A 14 4.06 8.76 2.84
C THR A 14 4.84 7.51 3.27
N LEU A 15 5.72 7.64 4.27
CA LEU A 15 6.47 6.50 4.80
C LEU A 15 5.55 5.47 5.46
N LEU A 16 4.57 5.91 6.25
CA LEU A 16 3.59 5.01 6.89
C LEU A 16 2.75 4.25 5.86
N HIS A 17 2.31 4.94 4.79
CA HIS A 17 1.61 4.35 3.64
C HIS A 17 2.45 3.25 3.00
N ILE A 18 3.70 3.54 2.63
CA ILE A 18 4.62 2.58 2.02
C ILE A 18 4.83 1.37 2.94
N LEU A 19 5.20 1.60 4.21
CA LEU A 19 5.52 0.52 5.14
C LEU A 19 4.33 -0.40 5.40
N THR A 20 3.14 0.17 5.55
CA THR A 20 1.90 -0.60 5.72
C THR A 20 1.57 -1.37 4.46
N GLY A 21 1.72 -0.75 3.28
CA GLY A 21 1.54 -1.41 1.99
C GLY A 21 2.46 -2.60 1.80
N LEU A 22 3.75 -2.43 2.12
CA LEU A 22 4.76 -3.50 2.07
C LEU A 22 4.40 -4.64 3.04
N LEU A 23 4.00 -4.32 4.27
CA LEU A 23 3.61 -5.32 5.27
C LEU A 23 2.40 -6.12 4.83
N VAL A 24 1.34 -5.45 4.38
CA VAL A 24 0.10 -6.10 3.92
C VAL A 24 0.39 -6.93 2.67
N ALA A 25 1.15 -6.40 1.70
CA ALA A 25 1.52 -7.15 0.51
C ALA A 25 2.36 -8.39 0.85
N ASP A 26 3.33 -8.27 1.76
CA ASP A 26 4.15 -9.41 2.17
C ASP A 26 3.32 -10.50 2.86
N LEU A 27 2.29 -10.11 3.63
CA LEU A 27 1.34 -11.05 4.23
C LEU A 27 0.46 -11.73 3.19
N LEU A 28 -0.08 -10.96 2.25
CA LEU A 28 -1.05 -11.45 1.28
C LEU A 28 -0.42 -12.26 0.15
N PHE A 29 0.80 -11.95 -0.28
CA PHE A 29 1.46 -12.64 -1.40
C PHE A 29 2.42 -13.75 -0.96
N LYS A 30 2.55 -14.03 0.34
CA LYS A 30 3.41 -15.10 0.85
C LYS A 30 2.99 -16.47 0.33
N GLY A 31 3.94 -17.26 -0.17
CA GLY A 31 3.68 -18.66 -0.56
C GLY A 31 4.63 -19.16 -1.65
N PRO A 32 4.43 -20.40 -2.13
CA PRO A 32 5.15 -20.98 -3.27
C PRO A 32 4.81 -20.31 -4.61
N ASP A 33 3.93 -19.31 -4.60
CA ASP A 33 3.38 -18.65 -5.78
C ASP A 33 4.38 -17.71 -6.51
N PHE A 34 5.57 -17.53 -5.94
CA PHE A 34 6.66 -16.78 -6.57
C PHE A 34 7.57 -17.71 -7.37
N HIS A 35 7.80 -17.35 -8.64
CA HIS A 35 8.78 -18.04 -9.49
C HIS A 35 10.18 -18.07 -8.89
N ASN A 36 10.60 -17.00 -8.21
CA ASN A 36 11.87 -16.91 -7.50
C ASN A 36 11.86 -15.82 -6.43
N ARG A 37 12.87 -15.81 -5.55
CA ARG A 37 13.02 -14.80 -4.49
C ARG A 37 13.15 -13.37 -5.02
N LYS A 38 13.69 -13.18 -6.22
CA LYS A 38 13.81 -11.85 -6.85
C LYS A 38 12.44 -11.28 -7.20
N ALA A 39 11.52 -12.11 -7.70
CA ALA A 39 10.15 -11.71 -8.03
C ALA A 39 9.40 -11.14 -6.82
N ARG A 40 9.62 -11.68 -5.62
CA ARG A 40 9.08 -11.12 -4.37
C ARG A 40 9.60 -9.72 -4.07
N PHE A 41 10.91 -9.48 -4.19
CA PHE A 41 11.47 -8.14 -3.97
C PHE A 41 11.01 -7.14 -5.02
N VAL A 42 10.88 -7.56 -6.29
CA VAL A 42 10.32 -6.72 -7.36
C VAL A 42 8.86 -6.38 -7.06
N LEU A 43 8.04 -7.35 -6.63
CA LEU A 43 6.67 -7.10 -6.23
C LEU A 43 6.58 -6.09 -5.08
N LEU A 44 7.36 -6.31 -4.00
CA LEU A 44 7.37 -5.42 -2.84
C LEU A 44 7.84 -4.01 -3.23
N GLY A 45 8.91 -3.89 -4.01
CA GLY A 45 9.37 -2.59 -4.53
C GLY A 45 8.30 -1.90 -5.37
N GLY A 46 7.60 -2.65 -6.23
CA GLY A 46 6.47 -2.16 -7.02
C GLY A 46 5.31 -1.69 -6.15
N VAL A 47 4.95 -2.44 -5.10
CA VAL A 47 3.91 -2.04 -4.13
C VAL A 47 4.25 -0.71 -3.46
N GLY A 48 5.52 -0.49 -3.09
CA GLY A 48 5.96 0.79 -2.52
C GLY A 48 5.65 1.98 -3.41
N VAL A 49 5.66 1.81 -4.74
CA VAL A 49 5.27 2.85 -5.70
C VAL A 49 3.74 2.92 -5.88
N ILE A 50 3.09 1.76 -6.01
CA ILE A 50 1.65 1.66 -6.27
C ILE A 50 0.82 2.31 -5.17
N VAL A 51 1.22 2.16 -3.92
CA VAL A 51 0.51 2.72 -2.76
C VAL A 51 0.49 4.25 -2.77
N LEU A 52 1.41 4.89 -3.48
CA LEU A 52 1.44 6.35 -3.64
C LEU A 52 0.56 6.83 -4.80
N MET A 53 0.08 5.94 -5.67
CA MET A 53 -0.72 6.33 -6.83
C MET A 53 -2.04 7.02 -6.46
N PRO A 54 -2.78 6.60 -5.41
CA PRO A 54 -3.92 7.36 -4.88
C PRO A 54 -3.55 8.77 -4.44
N ASP A 55 -2.36 8.96 -3.85
CA ASP A 55 -1.89 10.19 -3.21
C ASP A 55 -1.36 11.20 -4.21
N LEU A 56 -0.77 10.76 -5.33
CA LEU A 56 -0.21 11.66 -6.34
C LEU A 56 -1.26 12.67 -6.87
N PRO A 57 -2.48 12.27 -7.30
CA PRO A 57 -3.53 13.22 -7.69
C PRO A 57 -3.93 14.19 -6.58
N LYS A 58 -3.84 13.78 -5.30
CA LYS A 58 -4.19 14.62 -4.13
C LYS A 58 -3.26 15.83 -4.03
N LEU A 59 -1.98 15.69 -4.40
CA LEU A 59 -1.03 16.80 -4.48
C LEU A 59 -1.44 17.87 -5.51
N PHE A 60 -2.26 17.50 -6.49
CA PHE A 60 -2.80 18.40 -7.52
C PHE A 60 -4.27 18.79 -7.28
N GLY A 61 -4.84 18.47 -6.10
CA GLY A 61 -6.24 18.75 -5.77
C GLY A 61 -7.26 17.83 -6.43
N VAL A 62 -6.83 16.73 -7.05
CA VAL A 62 -7.70 15.75 -7.71
C VAL A 62 -8.01 14.59 -6.76
N LEU A 63 -9.29 14.44 -6.40
CA LEU A 63 -9.74 13.46 -5.38
C LEU A 63 -10.04 12.05 -5.94
N ILE A 64 -9.94 11.88 -7.25
CA ILE A 64 -10.32 10.64 -7.96
C ILE A 64 -9.55 9.42 -7.43
N GLY A 65 -8.30 9.56 -6.98
CA GLY A 65 -7.48 8.43 -6.50
C GLY A 65 -7.93 7.81 -5.17
N HIS A 66 -8.77 8.50 -4.39
CA HIS A 66 -9.05 8.21 -2.98
C HIS A 66 -10.44 7.61 -2.72
N SER A 67 -10.91 6.72 -3.59
CA SER A 67 -12.22 6.11 -3.42
C SER A 67 -12.20 4.59 -3.55
N LEU A 68 -13.20 3.95 -2.95
CA LEU A 68 -13.41 2.51 -3.06
C LEU A 68 -13.72 2.07 -4.49
N VAL A 69 -14.13 3.00 -5.36
CA VAL A 69 -14.40 2.73 -6.77
C VAL A 69 -13.10 2.71 -7.58
N THR A 70 -12.19 3.65 -7.32
CA THR A 70 -10.99 3.83 -8.13
C THR A 70 -9.85 2.92 -7.71
N VAL A 71 -9.74 2.59 -6.42
CA VAL A 71 -8.71 1.67 -5.92
C VAL A 71 -8.71 0.31 -6.63
N PRO A 72 -9.84 -0.39 -6.82
CA PRO A 72 -9.87 -1.64 -7.59
C PRO A 72 -9.46 -1.48 -9.05
N ILE A 73 -9.69 -0.31 -9.67
CA ILE A 73 -9.29 -0.02 -11.06
C ILE A 73 -7.77 0.16 -11.13
N ILE A 74 -7.19 0.92 -10.20
CA ILE A 74 -5.73 1.06 -10.07
C ILE A 74 -5.10 -0.32 -9.85
N ALA A 75 -5.65 -1.11 -8.93
CA ALA A 75 -5.19 -2.47 -8.66
C ALA A 75 -5.26 -3.37 -9.91
N ALA A 76 -6.31 -3.25 -10.72
CA ALA A 76 -6.46 -4.04 -11.95
C ALA A 76 -5.36 -3.70 -12.97
N PHE A 77 -5.04 -2.42 -13.15
CA PHE A 77 -3.94 -1.99 -14.01
C PHE A 77 -2.61 -2.63 -13.58
N PHE A 78 -2.27 -2.58 -12.29
CA PHE A 78 -1.05 -3.19 -11.77
C PHE A 78 -1.07 -4.72 -11.74
N ALA A 79 -2.25 -5.34 -11.60
CA ALA A 79 -2.41 -6.79 -11.68
C ALA A 79 -1.98 -7.34 -13.05
N ILE A 80 -2.15 -6.57 -14.13
CA ILE A 80 -1.69 -6.97 -15.47
C ILE A 80 -0.15 -7.14 -15.48
N PHE A 81 0.59 -6.17 -14.97
CA PHE A 81 2.06 -6.20 -14.97
C PHE A 81 2.61 -7.21 -13.96
N THR A 82 2.01 -7.30 -12.78
CA THR A 82 2.47 -8.22 -11.71
C THR A 82 2.15 -9.68 -12.01
N ARG A 83 1.18 -9.97 -12.89
CA ARG A 83 0.90 -11.34 -13.35
C ARG A 83 2.11 -12.02 -14.00
N ALA A 84 2.98 -11.28 -14.68
CA ALA A 84 4.21 -11.85 -15.26
C ALA A 84 5.19 -12.37 -14.20
N LEU A 85 5.05 -11.93 -12.94
CA LEU A 85 5.96 -12.28 -11.85
C LEU A 85 5.45 -13.45 -10.99
N LEU A 86 4.15 -13.77 -11.09
CA LEU A 86 3.44 -14.68 -10.18
C LEU A 86 2.77 -15.80 -10.96
N THR A 87 2.68 -17.00 -10.38
CA THR A 87 1.94 -18.13 -10.96
C THR A 87 0.42 -18.02 -10.74
N MET A 88 -0.02 -16.94 -10.09
CA MET A 88 -1.38 -16.71 -9.66
C MET A 88 -2.29 -16.24 -10.80
N SER A 89 -3.59 -16.50 -10.66
CA SER A 89 -4.59 -15.93 -11.56
C SER A 89 -4.67 -14.40 -11.41
N PHE A 90 -5.04 -13.72 -12.50
CA PHE A 90 -5.24 -12.27 -12.50
C PHE A 90 -6.17 -11.82 -11.36
N PHE A 91 -7.30 -12.51 -11.18
CA PHE A 91 -8.28 -12.20 -10.13
C PHE A 91 -7.67 -12.30 -8.72
N SER A 92 -6.82 -13.31 -8.48
CA SER A 92 -6.17 -13.49 -7.19
C SER A 92 -5.19 -12.35 -6.88
N ILE A 93 -4.44 -11.91 -7.89
CA ILE A 93 -3.53 -10.76 -7.77
C ILE A 93 -4.30 -9.46 -7.58
N TRP A 94 -5.34 -9.25 -8.41
CA TRP A 94 -6.17 -8.06 -8.40
C TRP A 94 -6.81 -7.80 -7.03
N TRP A 95 -7.48 -8.79 -6.44
CA TRP A 95 -8.14 -8.57 -5.15
C TRP A 95 -7.11 -8.35 -4.04
N ARG A 96 -5.96 -9.05 -4.05
CA ARG A 96 -4.89 -8.84 -3.07
C ARG A 96 -4.30 -7.43 -3.18
N LEU A 97 -4.02 -6.94 -4.39
CA LEU A 97 -3.57 -5.56 -4.61
C LEU A 97 -4.64 -4.53 -4.22
N THR A 98 -5.91 -4.84 -4.46
CA THR A 98 -7.03 -4.01 -4.01
C THR A 98 -7.03 -3.91 -2.48
N LEU A 99 -6.87 -5.04 -1.78
CA LEU A 99 -6.80 -5.05 -0.32
C LEU A 99 -5.58 -4.29 0.20
N VAL A 100 -4.41 -4.44 -0.45
CA VAL A 100 -3.22 -3.64 -0.12
C VAL A 100 -3.56 -2.15 -0.17
N LEU A 101 -4.07 -1.66 -1.30
CA LEU A 101 -4.41 -0.25 -1.49
C LEU A 101 -5.52 0.24 -0.54
N VAL A 102 -6.55 -0.57 -0.29
CA VAL A 102 -7.61 -0.21 0.65
C VAL A 102 -7.04 -0.03 2.06
N VAL A 103 -6.17 -0.92 2.53
CA VAL A 103 -5.61 -0.83 3.88
C VAL A 103 -4.56 0.27 3.98
N SER A 104 -3.63 0.33 3.03
CA SER A 104 -2.46 1.21 3.14
C SER A 104 -2.66 2.61 2.60
N ALA A 105 -3.56 2.82 1.64
CA ALA A 105 -3.90 4.16 1.14
C ALA A 105 -5.17 4.68 1.83
N LEU A 106 -6.32 4.07 1.52
CA LEU A 106 -7.60 4.57 2.06
C LEU A 106 -7.71 4.42 3.58
N GLY A 107 -7.21 3.32 4.13
CA GLY A 107 -7.30 3.03 5.57
C GLY A 107 -6.46 3.97 6.42
N ILE A 108 -5.23 4.26 5.99
CA ILE A 108 -4.38 5.22 6.70
C ILE A 108 -4.98 6.62 6.62
N ASP A 109 -5.40 7.05 5.43
CA ASP A 109 -6.02 8.37 5.27
C ASP A 109 -7.35 8.48 6.03
N TYR A 110 -8.18 7.44 6.04
CA TYR A 110 -9.40 7.39 6.88
C TYR A 110 -9.09 7.55 8.36
N LEU A 111 -8.00 6.95 8.84
CA LEU A 111 -7.59 7.07 10.24
C LEU A 111 -6.86 8.37 10.54
N GLY A 112 -6.26 9.04 9.55
CA GLY A 112 -5.48 10.26 9.71
C GLY A 112 -6.21 11.51 9.20
N ASN A 113 -6.12 11.76 7.89
CA ASN A 113 -6.41 13.04 7.26
C ASN A 113 -7.78 13.13 6.55
N GLY A 114 -8.55 12.05 6.59
CA GLY A 114 -9.82 11.91 5.87
C GLY A 114 -9.66 11.44 4.43
N VAL A 115 -10.68 10.76 3.93
CA VAL A 115 -10.72 10.12 2.60
C VAL A 115 -12.10 10.30 1.95
N HIS A 116 -12.14 10.33 0.63
CA HIS A 116 -13.38 10.45 -0.15
C HIS A 116 -13.89 9.08 -0.60
N LEU A 117 -14.21 8.21 0.36
CA LEU A 117 -14.52 6.79 0.14
C LEU A 117 -15.51 6.52 -0.99
N LEU A 118 -16.56 7.34 -1.07
CA LEU A 118 -17.68 7.16 -2.01
C LEU A 118 -17.60 8.06 -3.24
N TYR A 119 -16.48 8.73 -3.51
CA TYR A 119 -16.33 9.52 -4.73
C TYR A 119 -16.35 8.62 -5.98
N PRO A 120 -17.02 8.98 -7.09
CA PRO A 120 -17.69 10.27 -7.37
C PRO A 120 -19.17 10.36 -6.96
N ILE A 121 -19.72 9.35 -6.29
CA ILE A 121 -21.14 9.33 -5.85
C ILE A 121 -21.39 10.47 -4.85
N THR A 122 -20.44 10.69 -3.93
CA THR A 122 -20.49 11.82 -2.98
C THR A 122 -19.12 12.49 -2.87
N GLY A 123 -19.12 13.80 -2.65
CA GLY A 123 -17.90 14.58 -2.33
C GLY A 123 -17.55 14.59 -0.83
N ALA A 124 -18.28 13.85 0.00
CA ALA A 124 -18.08 13.84 1.45
C ALA A 124 -16.68 13.32 1.83
N THR A 125 -16.11 13.92 2.86
CA THR A 125 -14.85 13.46 3.46
C THR A 125 -15.17 12.63 4.70
N TYR A 126 -14.62 11.43 4.78
CA TYR A 126 -14.82 10.52 5.89
C TYR A 126 -13.49 10.32 6.62
N GLY A 127 -13.47 10.45 7.94
CA GLY A 127 -12.26 10.15 8.71
C GLY A 127 -12.48 10.18 10.21
N LEU A 128 -11.64 9.44 10.94
CA LEU A 128 -11.68 9.32 12.40
C LEU A 128 -10.63 10.20 13.11
N SER A 129 -9.64 10.74 12.39
CA SER A 129 -8.57 11.59 12.96
C SER A 129 -7.84 10.98 14.17
N LEU A 130 -7.66 9.66 14.16
CA LEU A 130 -6.95 8.86 15.16
C LEU A 130 -5.43 9.00 15.03
N ILE A 131 -4.91 8.97 13.79
CA ILE A 131 -3.48 9.09 13.50
C ILE A 131 -3.14 10.58 13.41
N ARG A 132 -2.80 11.19 14.56
CA ARG A 132 -2.29 12.58 14.60
C ARG A 132 -0.76 12.67 14.54
N TYR A 133 -0.09 11.62 14.98
CA TYR A 133 1.36 11.54 15.08
C TYR A 133 1.84 10.26 14.41
N GLU A 134 1.98 10.32 13.08
CA GLU A 134 2.29 9.19 12.21
C GLU A 134 3.58 8.45 12.65
N PHE A 135 4.53 9.16 13.23
CA PHE A 135 5.80 8.63 13.72
C PHE A 135 5.64 7.49 14.74
N PHE A 136 4.63 7.54 15.61
CA PHE A 136 4.38 6.47 16.60
C PHE A 136 3.93 5.16 15.96
N TYR A 137 3.34 5.22 14.75
CA TYR A 137 2.88 4.04 14.02
C TYR A 137 3.95 3.50 13.07
N ILE A 138 4.84 4.37 12.58
CA ILE A 138 5.97 3.97 11.72
C ILE A 138 6.86 2.94 12.42
N LEU A 139 7.21 3.15 13.69
CA LEU A 139 8.10 2.25 14.44
C LEU A 139 7.54 0.82 14.60
N PRO A 140 6.31 0.59 15.11
CA PRO A 140 5.75 -0.75 15.22
C PRO A 140 5.52 -1.41 13.87
N VAL A 141 5.05 -0.67 12.84
CA VAL A 141 4.88 -1.23 11.49
C VAL A 141 6.23 -1.64 10.89
N SER A 142 7.27 -0.83 11.08
CA SER A 142 8.63 -1.15 10.63
C SER A 142 9.17 -2.40 11.32
N LEU A 143 8.96 -2.53 12.64
CA LEU A 143 9.37 -3.69 13.41
C LEU A 143 8.65 -4.96 12.95
N LEU A 144 7.33 -4.89 12.74
CA LEU A 144 6.53 -5.99 12.24
C LEU A 144 6.98 -6.43 10.84
N LEU A 145 7.20 -5.48 9.94
CA LEU A 145 7.71 -5.75 8.60
C LEU A 145 9.09 -6.42 8.67
N PHE A 146 10.00 -5.91 9.50
CA PHE A 146 11.33 -6.51 9.68
C PHE A 146 11.26 -7.96 10.18
N VAL A 147 10.44 -8.23 11.21
CA VAL A 147 10.22 -9.59 11.74
C VAL A 147 9.62 -10.50 10.66
N GLN A 148 8.67 -9.99 9.88
CA GLN A 148 7.99 -10.77 8.85
C GLN A 148 8.94 -11.14 7.70
N LEU A 149 9.78 -10.19 7.24
CA LEU A 149 10.80 -10.43 6.22
C LEU A 149 11.86 -11.44 6.68
N ARG A 150 12.22 -11.43 7.98
CA ARG A 150 13.11 -12.44 8.61
C ARG A 150 12.49 -13.84 8.64
N LYS A 151 11.20 -13.98 9.00
CA LYS A 151 10.52 -15.29 9.01
C LYS A 151 10.50 -15.93 7.61
N GLY A 152 10.33 -15.12 6.57
CA GLY A 152 10.32 -15.59 5.18
C GLY A 152 11.68 -16.08 4.65
N THR A 153 12.79 -15.72 5.29
CA THR A 153 14.14 -16.17 4.88
C THR A 153 14.54 -17.48 5.53
N SER A 154 14.14 -17.73 6.78
CA SER A 154 14.49 -18.97 7.50
C SER A 154 13.76 -20.22 7.00
N ALA A 155 12.55 -20.09 6.45
CA ALA A 155 11.78 -21.24 5.95
C ALA A 155 12.38 -21.84 4.67
N HIS A 156 13.12 -21.05 3.88
CA HIS A 156 13.71 -21.52 2.63
C HIS A 156 15.09 -22.19 2.82
N HIS A 157 15.76 -21.92 3.94
CA HIS A 157 17.05 -22.55 4.22
C HIS A 157 16.96 -24.00 4.72
N ARG A 158 15.76 -24.48 5.03
CA ARG A 158 15.52 -25.88 5.46
C ARG A 158 15.19 -26.84 4.30
N ASN A 159 14.96 -26.32 3.09
CA ASN A 159 14.52 -27.12 1.93
C ASN A 159 15.55 -27.18 0.79
N ASN A 160 16.79 -26.75 1.05
CA ASN A 160 17.92 -26.91 0.12
C ASN A 160 18.93 -27.86 0.72
#